data_AF-A0A1Y4SXB6-F1
#
_entry.id   AF-A0A1Y4SXB6-F1
#
_cell.length_a   1.000
_cell.length_b   1.000
_cell.length_c   1.000
_cell.angle_alpha   90.00
_cell.angle_beta   90.00
_cell.angle_gamma   90.00
#
_symmetry.space_group_name_H-M   'P 1'
#
loop_
_entity.id
_entity.type
_entity.pdbx_description
1 polymer ?
#
loop_
_entity_poly.entity_id
_entity_poly.type
_entity_poly.pdbx_seq_one_letter_code
_entity_poly.pdbx_strand_id
1 'polypeptide(L)'
;MKKILKLAMCLLTVVGLSACGGASTEKQEAVVKSFFDYLKAGDIEKLSTVCTEDNGDVDDLVSMMASFEELQDVATYGQTFVDEANKFIDSAFQNYVTSYEINSVEEDGDNYLVIVDVKMKDYDNIDLSSETNDIVEKYQTEHLSELQEIYLSQGEQAMMEKIFGDMATEIFGAMTKEMEGAKDIDTQLRFTLVPNEDNWLISKIEQKSE
;
A
#
# COMPACT_ATOMS: atom_id res chain seq x y z
N MET A 1 -45.03 21.26 25.00
CA MET A 1 -45.04 19.79 25.19
C MET A 1 -45.21 19.13 23.84
N LYS A 2 -44.32 18.30 23.30
CA LYS A 2 -42.88 18.08 23.50
C LYS A 2 -42.48 17.33 22.22
N LYS A 3 -41.45 17.80 21.51
CA LYS A 3 -40.89 17.23 20.26
C LYS A 3 -40.29 15.81 20.43
N ILE A 4 -40.65 15.14 21.52
CA ILE A 4 -40.19 13.83 22.00
C ILE A 4 -41.11 12.72 21.47
N LEU A 5 -42.33 13.04 21.00
CA LEU A 5 -43.28 12.03 20.51
C LEU A 5 -43.03 11.56 19.06
N LYS A 6 -42.24 12.30 18.27
CA LYS A 6 -41.77 11.85 16.94
C LYS A 6 -40.44 11.11 16.98
N LEU A 7 -39.70 11.23 18.08
CA LEU A 7 -38.48 10.45 18.32
C LEU A 7 -38.80 9.00 18.74
N ALA A 8 -40.00 8.76 19.28
CA ALA A 8 -40.45 7.46 19.76
C ALA A 8 -40.93 6.48 18.66
N MET A 9 -41.01 6.90 17.39
CA MET A 9 -41.55 6.06 16.30
C MET A 9 -40.49 5.58 15.29
N CYS A 10 -39.27 6.14 15.33
CA CYS A 10 -38.10 5.53 14.65
C CYS A 10 -37.23 4.70 15.60
N LEU A 11 -37.54 4.72 16.90
CA LEU A 11 -36.91 3.89 17.94
C LEU A 11 -37.51 2.47 18.03
N LEU A 12 -38.29 2.06 17.03
CA LEU A 12 -38.95 0.74 16.94
C LEU A 12 -38.34 -0.22 15.90
N THR A 13 -37.18 0.12 15.31
CA THR A 13 -36.31 -0.87 14.63
C THR A 13 -35.16 -1.37 15.52
N VAL A 14 -35.15 -0.99 16.81
CA VAL A 14 -34.17 -1.48 17.81
C VAL A 14 -34.67 -2.75 18.53
N VAL A 15 -35.75 -3.38 18.05
CA VAL A 15 -36.18 -4.70 18.52
C VAL A 15 -35.58 -5.79 17.62
N GLY A 16 -34.25 -5.84 17.60
CA GLY A 16 -33.45 -7.03 17.30
C GLY A 16 -32.64 -7.49 18.53
N LEU A 17 -32.89 -6.90 19.70
CA LEU A 17 -32.35 -7.37 20.99
C LEU A 17 -33.12 -8.63 21.45
N SER A 18 -32.90 -9.74 20.74
CA SER A 18 -32.87 -11.06 21.37
C SER A 18 -31.48 -11.23 21.98
N ALA A 19 -31.43 -11.15 23.30
CA ALA A 19 -30.28 -11.54 24.09
C ALA A 19 -29.92 -13.01 23.83
N CYS A 20 -28.82 -13.23 23.12
CA CYS A 20 -27.97 -14.43 23.16
C CYS A 20 -26.54 -13.98 22.78
N GLY A 21 -25.63 -13.87 23.74
CA GLY A 21 -24.17 -13.95 23.55
C GLY A 21 -23.50 -13.16 22.41
N GLY A 22 -23.84 -11.89 22.18
CA GLY A 22 -23.24 -11.10 21.08
C GLY A 22 -21.71 -11.05 21.17
N ALA A 23 -21.04 -11.64 20.19
CA ALA A 23 -19.58 -11.59 20.08
C ALA A 23 -19.14 -10.13 19.89
N SER A 24 -18.10 -9.70 20.60
CA SER A 24 -17.45 -8.42 20.33
C SER A 24 -16.86 -8.46 18.91
N THR A 25 -17.15 -7.44 18.09
CA THR A 25 -16.56 -7.28 16.74
C THR A 25 -15.16 -6.66 16.76
N GLU A 26 -14.63 -6.37 17.95
CA GLU A 26 -13.33 -5.70 18.13
C GLU A 26 -12.17 -6.46 17.48
N LYS A 27 -12.22 -7.80 17.48
CA LYS A 27 -11.16 -8.63 16.86
C LYS A 27 -11.14 -8.49 15.34
N GLN A 28 -12.31 -8.48 14.72
CA GLN A 28 -12.50 -8.32 13.28
C GLN A 28 -12.02 -6.94 12.82
N GLU A 29 -12.40 -5.89 13.55
CA GLU A 29 -11.89 -4.54 13.28
C GLU A 29 -10.36 -4.46 13.46
N ALA A 30 -9.81 -5.10 14.49
CA ALA A 30 -8.38 -5.07 14.76
C ALA A 30 -7.56 -5.70 13.63
N VAL A 31 -8.03 -6.80 13.04
CA VAL A 31 -7.38 -7.45 11.89
C VAL A 31 -7.36 -6.53 10.67
N VAL A 32 -8.49 -5.88 10.35
CA VAL A 32 -8.56 -4.93 9.22
C VAL A 32 -7.70 -3.69 9.47
N LYS A 33 -7.65 -3.16 10.70
CA LYS A 33 -6.75 -2.06 11.06
C LYS A 33 -5.28 -2.46 10.90
N SER A 34 -4.93 -3.67 11.36
CA SER A 34 -3.56 -4.21 11.24
C SER A 34 -3.16 -4.38 9.78
N PHE A 35 -4.07 -4.82 8.90
CA PHE A 35 -3.83 -4.87 7.46
C PHE A 35 -3.40 -3.51 6.89
N PHE A 36 -4.14 -2.44 7.19
CA PHE A 36 -3.76 -1.10 6.72
C PHE A 36 -2.45 -0.59 7.35
N ASP A 37 -2.20 -0.90 8.62
CA ASP A 37 -0.95 -0.52 9.29
C ASP A 37 0.25 -1.23 8.65
N TYR A 38 0.13 -2.52 8.33
CA TYR A 38 1.19 -3.29 7.68
C TYR A 38 1.38 -2.90 6.22
N LEU A 39 0.30 -2.61 5.49
CA LEU A 39 0.35 -2.07 4.14
C LEU A 39 1.12 -0.74 4.10
N LYS A 40 0.81 0.20 5.00
CA LYS A 40 1.51 1.48 5.10
C LYS A 40 2.98 1.35 5.50
N ALA A 41 3.30 0.32 6.28
CA ALA A 41 4.66 0.02 6.69
C ALA A 41 5.46 -0.73 5.61
N GLY A 42 4.83 -1.16 4.51
CA GLY A 42 5.47 -2.03 3.52
C GLY A 42 5.90 -3.39 4.11
N ASP A 43 5.22 -3.86 5.16
CA ASP A 43 5.63 -5.06 5.90
C ASP A 43 4.93 -6.31 5.35
N ILE A 44 5.54 -6.90 4.30
CA ILE A 44 5.03 -8.09 3.59
C ILE A 44 4.83 -9.25 4.56
N GLU A 45 5.82 -9.52 5.41
CA GLU A 45 5.78 -10.64 6.34
C GLU A 45 4.57 -10.52 7.26
N LYS A 46 4.32 -9.33 7.82
CA LYS A 46 3.16 -9.10 8.68
C LYS A 46 1.85 -9.07 7.92
N LEU A 47 1.80 -8.55 6.69
CA LEU A 47 0.61 -8.62 5.83
C LEU A 47 0.15 -10.05 5.62
N SER A 48 1.08 -10.98 5.35
CA SER A 48 0.76 -12.39 5.20
C SER A 48 0.23 -13.03 6.50
N THR A 49 0.54 -12.49 7.68
CA THR A 49 0.01 -13.04 8.96
C THR A 49 -1.45 -12.70 9.25
N VAL A 50 -2.01 -11.68 8.59
CA VAL A 50 -3.41 -11.25 8.78
C VAL A 50 -4.34 -11.73 7.68
N CYS A 51 -3.81 -12.47 6.71
CA CYS A 51 -4.51 -12.99 5.56
C CYS A 51 -4.43 -14.53 5.53
N THR A 52 -5.36 -15.17 4.83
CA THR A 52 -5.24 -16.62 4.58
C THR A 52 -4.15 -16.89 3.54
N GLU A 53 -3.56 -18.09 3.57
CA GLU A 53 -2.51 -18.49 2.62
C GLU A 53 -2.98 -18.52 1.15
N ASP A 54 -4.29 -18.61 0.91
CA ASP A 54 -4.92 -18.64 -0.41
C ASP A 54 -5.53 -17.30 -0.85
N ASN A 55 -5.18 -16.20 -0.17
CA ASN A 55 -5.69 -14.88 -0.49
C ASN A 55 -4.96 -14.28 -1.71
N GLY A 56 -5.53 -14.53 -2.89
CA GLY A 56 -4.96 -14.06 -4.17
C GLY A 56 -4.84 -12.53 -4.32
N ASP A 57 -5.65 -11.74 -3.61
CA ASP A 57 -5.56 -10.27 -3.67
C ASP A 57 -4.26 -9.77 -2.99
N VAL A 58 -3.79 -10.50 -1.97
CA VAL A 58 -2.55 -10.21 -1.26
C VAL A 58 -1.35 -10.75 -2.01
N ASP A 59 -1.49 -11.88 -2.71
CA ASP A 59 -0.41 -12.45 -3.54
C ASP A 59 0.08 -11.47 -4.62
N ASP A 60 -0.83 -10.72 -5.25
CA ASP A 60 -0.47 -9.69 -6.23
C ASP A 60 0.33 -8.55 -5.59
N LEU A 61 -0.08 -8.09 -4.40
CA LEU A 61 0.63 -7.06 -3.63
C LEU A 61 2.00 -7.56 -3.18
N VAL A 62 2.08 -8.78 -2.64
CA VAL A 62 3.33 -9.44 -2.22
C VAL A 62 4.27 -9.58 -3.42
N SER A 63 3.76 -10.00 -4.57
CA SER A 63 4.55 -10.13 -5.80
C SER A 63 5.11 -8.79 -6.29
N MET A 64 4.29 -7.73 -6.22
CA MET A 64 4.76 -6.37 -6.52
C MET A 64 5.86 -5.94 -5.54
N MET A 65 5.67 -6.17 -4.25
CA MET A 65 6.66 -5.80 -3.23
C MET A 65 7.97 -6.60 -3.36
N ALA A 66 7.87 -7.90 -3.66
CA ALA A 66 9.04 -8.74 -3.95
C ALA A 66 9.79 -8.27 -5.20
N SER A 67 9.12 -7.70 -6.21
CA SER A 67 9.80 -7.13 -7.37
C SER A 67 10.70 -5.94 -7.03
N PHE A 68 10.45 -5.25 -5.92
CA PHE A 68 11.32 -4.19 -5.44
C PHE A 68 12.58 -4.71 -4.73
N GLU A 69 12.62 -5.97 -4.29
CA GLU A 69 13.83 -6.57 -3.71
C GLU A 69 14.99 -6.61 -4.72
N GLU A 70 14.69 -6.69 -6.03
CA GLU A 70 15.70 -6.61 -7.08
C GLU A 70 16.46 -5.27 -7.02
N LEU A 71 15.77 -4.17 -6.67
CA LEU A 71 16.37 -2.84 -6.54
C LEU A 71 17.26 -2.71 -5.30
N GLN A 72 17.27 -3.70 -4.41
CA GLN A 72 18.07 -3.71 -3.18
C GLN A 72 19.44 -4.39 -3.36
N ASP A 73 19.78 -4.86 -4.57
CA ASP A 73 21.10 -5.43 -4.83
C ASP A 73 22.19 -4.36 -4.90
N VAL A 74 22.82 -4.11 -3.74
CA VAL A 74 23.94 -3.18 -3.58
C VAL A 74 25.10 -3.51 -4.51
N ALA A 75 25.34 -4.79 -4.85
CA ALA A 75 26.45 -5.16 -5.72
C ALA A 75 26.23 -4.73 -7.18
N THR A 76 24.97 -4.63 -7.59
CA THR A 76 24.58 -4.20 -8.93
C THR A 76 24.40 -2.68 -9.01
N TYR A 77 23.70 -2.08 -8.04
CA TYR A 77 23.26 -0.69 -8.12
C TYR A 77 24.08 0.29 -7.28
N GLY A 78 24.86 -0.20 -6.32
CA GLY A 78 25.58 0.63 -5.34
C GLY A 78 24.71 1.10 -4.19
N GLN A 79 25.34 1.41 -3.05
CA GLN A 79 24.63 1.71 -1.80
C GLN A 79 23.72 2.94 -1.91
N THR A 80 24.19 4.02 -2.56
CA THR A 80 23.41 5.24 -2.71
C THR A 80 22.10 5.00 -3.45
N PHE A 81 22.13 4.20 -4.52
CA PHE A 81 20.92 3.88 -5.26
C PHE A 81 19.94 3.09 -4.41
N VAL A 82 20.42 2.03 -3.73
CA VAL A 82 19.59 1.21 -2.85
C VAL A 82 18.95 2.04 -1.74
N ASP A 83 19.72 2.95 -1.12
CA ASP A 83 19.21 3.82 -0.05
C ASP A 83 18.10 4.75 -0.54
N GLU A 84 18.26 5.36 -1.72
CA GLU A 84 17.23 6.25 -2.29
C GLU A 84 16.01 5.47 -2.81
N ALA A 85 16.21 4.28 -3.38
CA ALA A 85 15.14 3.38 -3.80
C ALA A 85 14.26 2.99 -2.61
N ASN A 86 14.87 2.59 -1.49
CA ASN A 86 14.15 2.23 -0.27
C ASN A 86 13.34 3.41 0.29
N LYS A 87 13.92 4.63 0.32
CA LYS A 87 13.17 5.84 0.74
C LYS A 87 11.96 6.10 -0.15
N PHE A 88 12.12 5.93 -1.47
CA PHE A 88 11.03 6.09 -2.42
C PHE A 88 9.91 5.06 -2.18
N ILE A 89 10.27 3.78 -2.04
CA ILE A 89 9.32 2.69 -1.76
C ILE A 89 8.58 2.96 -0.45
N ASP A 90 9.30 3.30 0.62
CA ASP A 90 8.72 3.62 1.92
C ASP A 90 7.73 4.78 1.81
N SER A 91 8.09 5.85 1.09
CA SER A 91 7.21 7.00 0.87
C SER A 91 5.96 6.61 0.07
N ALA A 92 6.10 5.79 -0.96
CA ALA A 92 4.98 5.31 -1.77
C ALA A 92 3.97 4.54 -0.92
N PHE A 93 4.41 3.56 -0.12
CA PHE A 93 3.51 2.78 0.75
C PHE A 93 2.87 3.61 1.86
N GLN A 94 3.66 4.46 2.53
CA GLN A 94 3.14 5.31 3.60
C GLN A 94 2.04 6.26 3.14
N ASN A 95 2.16 6.77 1.91
CA ASN A 95 1.23 7.73 1.33
C ASN A 95 0.09 7.08 0.53
N TYR A 96 0.20 5.80 0.16
CA TYR A 96 -0.78 5.13 -0.69
C TYR A 96 -2.19 5.18 -0.10
N VAL A 97 -2.38 4.77 1.16
CA VAL A 97 -3.66 4.90 1.86
C VAL A 97 -3.66 6.17 2.73
N THR A 98 -4.34 7.21 2.27
CA THR A 98 -4.39 8.49 2.98
C THR A 98 -5.28 8.43 4.22
N SER A 99 -6.44 7.80 4.13
CA SER A 99 -7.36 7.58 5.25
C SER A 99 -8.30 6.41 4.99
N TYR A 100 -8.83 5.81 6.05
CA TYR A 100 -9.89 4.81 5.95
C TYR A 100 -10.85 4.91 7.13
N GLU A 101 -12.09 4.47 6.93
CA GLU A 101 -13.14 4.39 7.95
C GLU A 101 -13.85 3.04 7.85
N ILE A 102 -13.91 2.29 8.96
CA ILE A 102 -14.69 1.05 9.03
C ILE A 102 -16.15 1.44 9.26
N ASN A 103 -16.99 1.14 8.27
CA ASN A 103 -18.41 1.52 8.26
C ASN A 103 -19.29 0.47 8.92
N SER A 104 -19.06 -0.81 8.63
CA SER A 104 -19.83 -1.91 9.20
C SER A 104 -19.00 -3.17 9.36
N VAL A 105 -19.40 -3.97 10.36
CA VAL A 105 -18.91 -5.32 10.61
C VAL A 105 -20.14 -6.20 10.78
N GLU A 106 -20.37 -7.11 9.85
CA GLU A 106 -21.60 -7.88 9.73
C GLU A 106 -21.29 -9.37 9.76
N GLU A 107 -22.09 -10.14 10.51
CA GLU A 107 -22.00 -11.61 10.50
C GLU A 107 -22.48 -12.16 9.15
N ASP A 108 -21.72 -13.09 8.59
CA ASP A 108 -22.05 -13.83 7.37
C ASP A 108 -21.81 -15.33 7.59
N GLY A 109 -22.77 -15.97 8.26
CA GLY A 109 -22.64 -17.37 8.69
C GLY A 109 -21.56 -17.50 9.76
N ASP A 110 -20.52 -18.28 9.46
CA ASP A 110 -19.34 -18.45 10.34
C ASP A 110 -18.26 -17.36 10.11
N ASN A 111 -18.49 -16.47 9.14
CA ASN A 111 -17.56 -15.43 8.72
C ASN A 111 -18.04 -14.04 9.15
N TYR A 112 -17.20 -13.03 8.92
CA TYR A 112 -17.60 -11.63 9.00
C TYR A 112 -17.28 -10.89 7.70
N LEU A 113 -18.15 -9.93 7.36
CA LEU A 113 -17.93 -8.95 6.31
C LEU A 113 -17.63 -7.60 6.94
N VAL A 114 -16.48 -7.02 6.60
CA VAL A 114 -16.08 -5.69 7.07
C VAL A 114 -16.08 -4.73 5.88
N ILE A 115 -16.89 -3.69 5.95
CA ILE A 115 -16.99 -2.67 4.91
C ILE A 115 -16.19 -1.45 5.32
N VAL A 116 -15.27 -1.01 4.47
CA VAL A 116 -14.34 0.08 4.73
C VAL A 116 -14.38 1.09 3.61
N ASP A 117 -14.65 2.36 3.93
CA ASP A 117 -14.37 3.45 3.00
C ASP A 117 -12.88 3.79 3.07
N VAL A 118 -12.24 3.83 1.91
CA VAL A 118 -10.80 4.05 1.78
C VAL A 118 -10.57 5.20 0.83
N LYS A 119 -9.76 6.15 1.27
CA LYS A 119 -9.23 7.21 0.44
C LYS A 119 -7.76 6.91 0.16
N MET A 120 -7.42 6.69 -1.11
CA MET A 120 -6.07 6.28 -1.52
C MET A 120 -5.56 7.10 -2.69
N LYS A 121 -4.25 7.07 -2.91
CA LYS A 121 -3.62 7.69 -4.08
C LYS A 121 -3.90 6.89 -5.35
N ASP A 122 -4.29 7.59 -6.40
CA ASP A 122 -4.45 7.05 -7.74
C ASP A 122 -3.11 6.99 -8.46
N TYR A 123 -2.38 5.89 -8.24
CA TYR A 123 -1.06 5.66 -8.83
C TYR A 123 -1.13 5.14 -10.27
N ASP A 124 -2.27 4.59 -10.70
CA ASP A 124 -2.44 4.04 -12.05
C ASP A 124 -2.34 5.10 -13.16
N ASN A 125 -2.60 6.36 -12.80
CA ASN A 125 -2.62 7.49 -13.73
C ASN A 125 -1.38 8.40 -13.65
N ILE A 126 -0.31 7.96 -12.96
CA ILE A 126 0.94 8.71 -12.87
C ILE A 126 1.84 8.38 -14.07
N ASP A 127 2.37 9.41 -14.73
CA ASP A 127 3.42 9.26 -15.73
C ASP A 127 4.79 9.64 -15.14
N LEU A 128 5.56 8.62 -14.76
CA LEU A 128 6.92 8.80 -14.23
C LEU A 128 7.99 8.96 -15.32
N SER A 129 7.64 8.77 -16.59
CA SER A 129 8.63 8.62 -17.67
C SER A 129 9.20 9.94 -18.16
N SER A 130 8.40 11.01 -18.18
CA SER A 130 8.82 12.28 -18.77
C SER A 130 9.94 12.95 -17.97
N GLU A 131 9.75 13.17 -16.66
CA GLU A 131 10.77 13.79 -15.80
C GLU A 131 12.04 12.92 -15.65
N THR A 132 11.90 11.59 -15.60
CA THR A 132 13.06 10.69 -15.45
C THR A 132 13.90 10.59 -16.72
N ASN A 133 13.29 10.63 -17.90
CA ASN A 133 14.04 10.65 -19.16
C ASN A 133 14.89 11.92 -19.30
N ASP A 134 14.35 13.09 -18.93
CA ASP A 134 15.09 14.36 -18.99
C ASP A 134 16.33 14.34 -18.08
N ILE A 135 16.21 13.75 -16.89
CA ILE A 135 17.33 13.59 -15.95
C ILE A 135 18.42 12.69 -16.57
N VAL A 136 18.02 11.54 -17.13
CA VAL A 136 18.95 10.58 -17.74
C VAL A 136 19.67 11.19 -18.95
N GLU A 137 18.93 11.84 -19.87
CA GLU A 137 19.52 12.45 -21.07
C GLU A 137 20.52 13.56 -20.71
N LYS A 138 20.17 14.39 -19.73
CA LYS A 138 21.06 15.46 -19.24
C LYS A 138 22.32 14.87 -18.62
N TYR A 139 22.19 13.88 -17.72
CA TYR A 139 23.33 13.26 -17.06
C TYR A 139 24.27 12.59 -18.08
N GLN A 140 23.75 11.81 -19.02
CA GLN A 140 24.56 11.18 -20.06
C GLN A 140 25.32 12.20 -20.90
N THR A 141 24.69 13.33 -21.22
CA THR A 141 25.32 14.40 -22.01
C THR A 141 26.43 15.11 -21.24
N GLU A 142 26.19 15.45 -19.98
CA GLU A 142 27.14 16.18 -19.13
C GLU A 142 28.34 15.32 -18.69
N HIS A 143 28.13 14.00 -18.55
CA HIS A 143 29.13 13.09 -17.97
C HIS A 143 29.77 12.11 -18.99
N LEU A 144 29.47 12.21 -20.30
CA LEU A 144 29.92 11.24 -21.31
C LEU A 144 31.43 10.95 -21.27
N SER A 145 32.27 11.98 -21.20
CA SER A 145 33.73 11.81 -21.19
C SER A 145 34.23 11.16 -19.90
N GLU A 146 33.65 11.52 -18.76
CA GLU A 146 33.97 10.92 -17.45
C GLU A 146 33.59 9.43 -17.43
N LEU A 147 32.39 9.10 -17.92
CA LEU A 147 31.91 7.72 -17.99
C LEU A 147 32.79 6.85 -18.91
N GLN A 148 33.22 7.39 -20.05
CA GLN A 148 34.17 6.70 -20.94
C GLN A 148 35.51 6.43 -20.27
N GLU A 149 36.03 7.40 -19.50
CA GLU A 149 37.28 7.22 -18.76
C GLU A 149 37.16 6.14 -17.68
N ILE A 150 36.04 6.11 -16.95
CA ILE A 150 35.76 5.09 -15.93
C ILE A 150 35.63 3.71 -16.58
N TYR A 151 34.89 3.60 -17.69
CA TYR A 151 34.77 2.34 -18.42
C TYR A 151 36.15 1.79 -18.84
N LEU A 152 37.01 2.64 -19.39
CA LEU A 152 38.34 2.23 -19.86
C LEU A 152 39.31 1.89 -18.72
N SER A 153 39.18 2.55 -17.56
CA SER A 153 40.11 2.39 -16.44
C SER A 153 39.68 1.35 -15.40
N GLN A 154 38.38 1.24 -15.15
CA GLN A 154 37.78 0.49 -14.05
C GLN A 154 36.74 -0.53 -14.53
N GLY A 155 36.33 -0.48 -15.80
CA GLY A 155 35.39 -1.41 -16.40
C GLY A 155 33.92 -0.98 -16.29
N GLU A 156 33.06 -1.81 -16.84
CA GLU A 156 31.62 -1.55 -17.00
C GLU A 156 30.88 -1.41 -15.67
N GLN A 157 31.16 -2.28 -14.70
CA GLN A 157 30.46 -2.27 -13.41
C GLN A 157 30.69 -0.95 -12.64
N ALA A 158 31.92 -0.45 -12.62
CA ALA A 158 32.25 0.82 -11.94
C ALA A 158 31.58 2.03 -12.63
N MET A 159 31.45 1.99 -13.95
CA MET A 159 30.71 3.00 -14.70
C MET A 159 29.22 2.96 -14.34
N MET A 160 28.62 1.76 -14.29
CA MET A 160 27.19 1.58 -13.95
C MET A 160 26.88 2.01 -12.51
N GLU A 161 27.69 1.61 -11.53
CA GLU A 161 27.53 2.02 -10.13
C GLU A 161 27.54 3.55 -9.99
N LYS A 162 28.45 4.23 -10.70
CA LYS A 162 28.49 5.68 -10.72
C LYS A 162 27.23 6.30 -11.33
N ILE A 163 26.79 5.80 -12.49
CA ILE A 163 25.58 6.30 -13.16
C ILE A 163 24.38 6.20 -12.22
N PHE A 164 24.18 5.03 -11.61
CA PHE A 164 23.09 4.81 -10.68
C PHE A 164 23.21 5.69 -9.43
N GLY A 165 24.38 5.72 -8.80
CA GLY A 165 24.61 6.49 -7.59
C GLY A 165 24.42 8.00 -7.76
N ASP A 166 24.92 8.56 -8.87
CA ASP A 166 24.83 10.00 -9.12
C ASP A 166 23.40 10.44 -9.47
N MET A 167 22.63 9.62 -10.19
CA MET A 167 21.26 9.96 -10.60
C MET A 167 20.20 9.58 -9.58
N ALA A 168 20.49 8.64 -8.66
CA ALA A 168 19.50 8.04 -7.74
C ALA A 168 18.66 9.10 -7.03
N THR A 169 19.30 10.09 -6.40
CA THR A 169 18.60 11.13 -5.63
C THR A 169 17.66 11.97 -6.51
N GLU A 170 18.06 12.31 -7.73
CA GLU A 170 17.25 13.15 -8.61
C GLU A 170 16.07 12.36 -9.20
N ILE A 171 16.31 11.11 -9.64
CA ILE A 171 15.28 10.21 -10.18
C ILE A 171 14.24 9.87 -9.10
N PHE A 172 14.67 9.31 -7.97
CA PHE A 172 13.74 8.91 -6.91
C PHE A 172 13.06 10.13 -6.26
N GLY A 173 13.75 11.27 -6.19
CA GLY A 173 13.16 12.53 -5.76
C GLY A 173 12.02 13.01 -6.68
N ALA A 174 12.24 12.97 -8.00
CA ALA A 174 11.21 13.31 -8.99
C ALA A 174 10.01 12.35 -8.90
N MET A 175 10.27 11.04 -8.85
CA MET A 175 9.22 10.02 -8.72
C MET A 175 8.40 10.21 -7.43
N THR A 176 9.07 10.44 -6.29
CA THR A 176 8.39 10.70 -5.02
C THR A 176 7.47 11.91 -5.12
N LYS A 177 7.94 13.00 -5.71
CA LYS A 177 7.17 14.25 -5.88
C LYS A 177 5.91 14.04 -6.72
N GLU A 178 6.00 13.28 -7.82
CA GLU A 178 4.83 12.96 -8.65
C GLU A 178 3.82 12.08 -7.89
N MET A 179 4.30 11.09 -7.13
CA MET A 179 3.44 10.22 -6.32
C MET A 179 2.76 10.95 -5.16
N GLU A 180 3.44 11.86 -4.48
CA GLU A 180 2.84 12.71 -3.45
C GLU A 180 1.79 13.66 -4.03
N GLY A 181 2.03 14.16 -5.25
CA GLY A 181 1.13 15.03 -6.01
C GLY A 181 -0.08 14.31 -6.63
N ALA A 182 -0.08 12.98 -6.61
CA ALA A 182 -1.17 12.19 -7.18
C ALA A 182 -2.51 12.49 -6.50
N LYS A 183 -3.57 12.42 -7.31
CA LYS A 183 -4.93 12.65 -6.82
C LYS A 183 -5.34 11.54 -5.87
N ASP A 184 -6.18 11.90 -4.92
CA ASP A 184 -6.85 10.92 -4.10
C ASP A 184 -8.11 10.42 -4.82
N ILE A 185 -8.39 9.14 -4.69
CA ILE A 185 -9.65 8.50 -5.07
C ILE A 185 -10.31 7.91 -3.83
N ASP A 186 -11.62 7.98 -3.80
CA ASP A 186 -12.45 7.34 -2.78
C ASP A 186 -12.95 5.99 -3.32
N THR A 187 -12.85 4.95 -2.52
CA THR A 187 -13.41 3.64 -2.82
C THR A 187 -13.99 2.99 -1.58
N GLN A 188 -14.79 1.95 -1.78
CA GLN A 188 -15.27 1.10 -0.69
C GLN A 188 -14.74 -0.32 -0.89
N LEU A 189 -14.04 -0.83 0.11
CA LEU A 189 -13.53 -2.20 0.17
C LEU A 189 -14.42 -3.06 1.06
N ARG A 190 -14.62 -4.31 0.66
CA ARG A 190 -15.23 -5.37 1.48
C ARG A 190 -14.17 -6.41 1.80
N PHE A 191 -13.92 -6.61 3.09
CA PHE A 191 -13.07 -7.68 3.60
C PHE A 191 -13.94 -8.84 4.06
N THR A 192 -13.63 -10.05 3.62
CA THR A 192 -14.22 -11.27 4.16
C THR A 192 -13.25 -11.88 5.17
N LEU A 193 -13.72 -12.09 6.39
CA LEU A 193 -12.94 -12.61 7.49
C LEU A 193 -13.41 -14.02 7.85
N VAL A 194 -12.46 -14.95 7.95
CA VAL A 194 -12.70 -16.34 8.33
C VAL A 194 -12.11 -16.62 9.71
N PRO A 195 -12.71 -17.53 10.50
CA PRO A 195 -12.21 -17.86 11.82
C PRO A 195 -10.86 -18.57 11.74
N ASN A 196 -9.93 -18.18 12.63
CA ASN A 196 -8.62 -18.82 12.80
C ASN A 196 -8.30 -18.96 14.29
N GLU A 197 -8.57 -20.13 14.86
CA GLU A 197 -8.49 -20.39 16.31
C GLU A 197 -9.28 -19.34 17.12
N ASP A 198 -8.59 -18.54 17.93
CA ASP A 198 -9.17 -17.46 18.73
C ASP A 198 -9.15 -16.09 18.01
N ASN A 199 -8.78 -16.05 16.73
CA ASN A 199 -8.62 -14.83 15.93
C ASN A 199 -9.32 -14.94 14.56
N TRP A 200 -9.09 -13.95 13.70
CA TRP A 200 -9.64 -13.86 12.35
C TRP A 200 -8.53 -13.64 11.32
N LEU A 201 -8.75 -14.11 10.11
CA LEU A 201 -7.90 -13.84 8.95
C LEU A 201 -8.73 -13.27 7.80
N ILE A 202 -8.14 -12.38 7.02
CA ILE A 202 -8.73 -11.85 5.79
C ILE A 202 -8.56 -12.89 4.69
N SER A 203 -9.66 -13.48 4.23
CA SER A 203 -9.64 -14.44 3.13
C SER A 203 -9.84 -13.80 1.76
N LYS A 204 -10.39 -12.58 1.71
CA LYS A 204 -10.73 -11.89 0.47
C LYS A 204 -10.85 -10.38 0.66
N ILE A 205 -10.44 -9.61 -0.35
CA ILE A 205 -10.62 -8.16 -0.40
C ILE A 205 -11.25 -7.80 -1.74
N GLU A 206 -12.44 -7.21 -1.72
CA GLU A 206 -13.13 -6.83 -2.95
C GLU A 206 -13.43 -5.34 -2.96
N GLN A 207 -13.16 -4.69 -4.09
CA GLN A 207 -13.77 -3.40 -4.36
C GLN A 207 -15.28 -3.61 -4.52
N LYS A 208 -16.07 -2.89 -3.74
CA LYS A 208 -17.52 -2.97 -3.85
C LYS A 208 -17.94 -2.25 -5.13
N SER A 209 -18.38 -3.02 -6.12
CA SER A 209 -19.04 -2.46 -7.30
C SER A 209 -20.36 -1.78 -6.90
N GLU A 210 -20.60 -0.60 -7.46
CA GLU A 210 -21.87 0.13 -7.34
C GLU A 210 -23.07 -0.68 -7.89
#